data_AF-A0A932R454-F1
#
_entry.id   AF-A0A932R454-F1
#
_cell.length_a   1.000
_cell.length_b   1.000
_cell.length_c   1.000
_cell.angle_alpha   90.00
_cell.angle_beta   90.00
_cell.angle_gamma   90.00
#
_symmetry.space_group_name_H-M   'P 1'
#
loop_
_entity.id
_entity.type
_entity.pdbx_description
1 polymer ?
#
loop_
_entity_poly.entity_id
_entity_poly.type
_entity_poly.pdbx_seq_one_letter_code
_entity_poly.pdbx_strand_id
1 'polypeptide(L)'
;MDRDLASLGIQPQKSVYWDYPEATLYEEAIRRGEGKLARKGALVVLTGEYTGRSPKDRFIVREPATEAKIDWGSVNKPLEPRAFDQLYHDVINYISKQELFVQDLLVCAHPDFQRPVRVIAEFAWHSLFARNLFIAPKEDRKSSNKSGFTVIYAPRFMADPQRHGTQTGVFIVLNIQKRLVLIGGTEYAGEMKKCIFSMLNFLLPDEKVFPMHCSANAGKSGDVALFFGLSGTGKTTLSADPNRKLIGDDEHGWFDNGVFNFEGGCYAKAIGLKSETEPEIYRASVGFGSLLENVVLDPATRELDFFNDSITENTRSAYPIESLDLVTPEGVGGIPKTLFFLTYDAFGVLPPIARLTREQAIFYFLLGYTAKVAGTERGLTKPEATYSTCFGSPFLPRRASEYGRMLGQRLDQSEAQVWLLNTGITGGPAGVGKRMPLKETRALVSAAIDGTLERASFQKEPIFGLQVPSQCAGVSASLDPRKAWANPKEYDKQAIVLREQFEAEIKKFHGS
;
A
#
# COMPACT_ATOMS: atom_id res chain seq x y z
N MET A 1 9.63 -2.63 26.40
CA MET A 1 8.40 -3.31 26.83
C MET A 1 8.77 -4.50 27.70
N ASP A 2 7.82 -5.11 28.41
CA ASP A 2 8.11 -6.33 29.17
C ASP A 2 8.54 -7.45 28.20
N ARG A 3 9.68 -8.11 28.49
CA ARG A 3 10.25 -9.20 27.68
C ARG A 3 9.71 -10.55 28.15
N ASP A 4 8.41 -10.57 28.42
CA ASP A 4 7.65 -11.76 28.75
C ASP A 4 6.49 -11.90 27.75
N LEU A 5 6.31 -13.12 27.24
CA LEU A 5 5.22 -13.48 26.33
C LEU A 5 4.08 -14.22 27.04
N ALA A 6 4.21 -14.50 28.35
CA ALA A 6 3.20 -15.22 29.13
C ALA A 6 1.86 -14.47 29.20
N SER A 7 1.88 -13.13 29.12
CA SER A 7 0.66 -12.31 29.01
C SER A 7 -0.15 -12.58 27.72
N LEU A 8 0.50 -13.11 26.68
CA LEU A 8 -0.12 -13.60 25.45
C LEU A 8 -0.46 -15.10 25.54
N GLY A 9 -0.17 -15.77 26.65
CA GLY A 9 -0.31 -17.22 26.80
C GLY A 9 0.80 -18.03 26.13
N ILE A 10 1.80 -17.38 25.53
CA ILE A 10 2.95 -18.07 24.91
C ILE A 10 3.89 -18.51 26.03
N GLN A 11 4.22 -19.80 26.05
CA GLN A 11 5.17 -20.39 26.99
C GLN A 11 6.34 -20.99 26.19
N PRO A 12 7.37 -20.19 25.85
CA PRO A 12 8.43 -20.64 24.96
C PRO A 12 9.14 -21.88 25.49
N GLN A 13 9.20 -22.94 24.67
CA GLN A 13 9.93 -24.18 24.93
C GLN A 13 11.28 -24.22 24.21
N LYS A 14 11.54 -23.24 23.35
CA LYS A 14 12.80 -23.01 22.64
C LYS A 14 13.21 -21.54 22.77
N SER A 15 14.33 -21.19 22.16
CA SER A 15 14.90 -19.84 22.18
C SER A 15 13.94 -18.77 21.65
N VAL A 16 13.97 -17.60 22.31
CA VAL A 16 13.30 -16.38 21.85
C VAL A 16 14.36 -15.31 21.61
N TYR A 17 14.46 -14.85 20.37
CA TYR A 17 15.43 -13.89 19.88
C TYR A 17 14.80 -12.50 19.79
N TRP A 18 15.16 -11.63 20.73
CA TRP A 18 14.56 -10.30 20.86
C TRP A 18 15.37 -9.24 20.13
N ASP A 19 14.69 -8.44 19.32
CA ASP A 19 15.18 -7.21 18.68
C ASP A 19 16.50 -7.41 17.93
N TYR A 20 16.69 -8.58 17.31
CA TYR A 20 17.89 -8.90 16.55
C TYR A 20 18.12 -7.85 15.46
N PRO A 21 19.35 -7.33 15.31
CA PRO A 21 19.68 -6.39 14.25
C PRO A 21 19.69 -7.09 12.89
N GLU A 22 19.69 -6.29 11.82
CA GLU A 22 19.66 -6.76 10.43
C GLU A 22 20.72 -7.84 10.14
N ALA A 23 21.96 -7.65 10.58
CA ALA A 23 23.06 -8.59 10.33
C ALA A 23 22.80 -9.96 10.94
N THR A 24 22.34 -10.01 12.19
CA THR A 24 22.04 -11.27 12.87
C THR A 24 20.81 -11.96 12.26
N LEU A 25 19.81 -11.20 11.81
CA LEU A 25 18.66 -11.77 11.11
C LEU A 25 19.06 -12.38 9.76
N TYR A 26 20.01 -11.76 9.05
CA TYR A 26 20.61 -12.32 7.83
C TYR A 26 21.33 -13.64 8.11
N GLU A 27 22.20 -13.66 9.12
CA GLU A 27 22.93 -14.86 9.53
C GLU A 27 21.96 -16.00 9.86
N GLU A 28 20.92 -15.72 10.64
CA GLU A 28 19.89 -16.69 11.01
C GLU A 28 19.09 -17.18 9.81
N ALA A 29 18.62 -16.28 8.94
CA ALA A 29 17.87 -16.67 7.75
C ALA A 29 18.70 -17.56 6.81
N ILE A 30 19.98 -17.27 6.63
CA ILE A 30 20.88 -18.07 5.79
C ILE A 30 21.19 -19.42 6.46
N ARG A 31 21.54 -19.42 7.76
CA ARG A 31 21.85 -20.62 8.55
C ARG A 31 20.68 -21.61 8.57
N ARG A 32 19.45 -21.08 8.61
CA ARG A 32 18.20 -21.86 8.66
C ARG A 32 17.68 -22.23 7.26
N GLY A 33 18.36 -21.82 6.20
CA GLY A 33 17.97 -22.09 4.82
C GLY A 33 16.68 -21.38 4.38
N GLU A 34 16.30 -20.31 5.09
CA GLU A 34 15.10 -19.52 4.81
C GLU A 34 15.30 -18.54 3.65
N GLY A 35 16.55 -18.17 3.35
CA GLY A 35 16.89 -17.26 2.27
C GLY A 35 18.29 -17.45 1.71
N LYS A 36 18.60 -16.70 0.65
CA LYS A 36 19.89 -16.72 -0.05
C LYS A 36 20.41 -15.31 -0.24
N LEU A 37 21.71 -15.10 -0.06
CA LEU A 37 22.35 -13.83 -0.34
C LEU A 37 22.51 -13.61 -1.85
N ALA A 38 22.10 -12.44 -2.34
CA ALA A 38 22.39 -11.96 -3.69
C ALA A 38 23.77 -11.30 -3.77
N ARG A 39 24.33 -11.19 -4.98
CA ARG A 39 25.70 -10.69 -5.22
C ARG A 39 26.00 -9.35 -4.54
N LYS A 40 25.02 -8.43 -4.48
CA LYS A 40 25.17 -7.07 -3.93
C LYS A 40 24.75 -6.93 -2.46
N GLY A 41 24.33 -8.03 -1.82
CA GLY A 41 24.04 -8.06 -0.39
C GLY A 41 22.57 -8.17 -0.01
N ALA A 42 21.62 -8.09 -0.95
CA ALA A 42 20.20 -8.32 -0.65
C ALA A 42 19.92 -9.77 -0.22
N LEU A 43 19.00 -9.97 0.73
CA LEU A 43 18.49 -11.29 1.09
C LEU A 43 17.30 -11.67 0.18
N VAL A 44 17.41 -12.77 -0.56
CA VAL A 44 16.34 -13.29 -1.43
C VAL A 44 15.61 -14.44 -0.73
N VAL A 45 14.29 -14.35 -0.67
CA VAL A 45 13.41 -15.37 -0.08
C VAL A 45 12.31 -15.79 -1.06
N LEU A 46 11.77 -16.99 -0.84
CA LEU A 46 10.62 -17.50 -1.57
C LEU A 46 9.45 -17.67 -0.61
N THR A 47 8.24 -17.29 -1.02
CA THR A 47 7.04 -17.36 -0.17
C THR A 47 6.12 -18.55 -0.51
N GLY A 48 6.62 -19.49 -1.31
CA GLY A 48 5.90 -20.70 -1.71
C GLY A 48 4.69 -20.41 -2.60
N GLU A 49 3.57 -21.07 -2.29
CA GLU A 49 2.31 -20.96 -3.04
C GLU A 49 1.73 -19.54 -3.03
N TYR A 50 1.86 -18.84 -1.90
CA TYR A 50 1.26 -17.53 -1.68
C TYR A 50 2.28 -16.43 -2.01
N THR A 51 2.24 -15.92 -3.24
CA THR A 51 3.10 -14.82 -3.72
C THR A 51 2.41 -13.44 -3.67
N GLY A 52 1.30 -13.37 -2.95
CA GLY A 52 0.46 -12.18 -2.79
C GLY A 52 -0.53 -12.36 -1.64
N ARG A 53 -1.40 -11.35 -1.47
CA ARG A 53 -2.41 -11.38 -0.40
C ARG A 53 -3.45 -12.48 -0.61
N SER A 54 -4.08 -12.92 0.48
CA SER A 54 -5.20 -13.85 0.52
C SER A 54 -6.49 -13.18 1.05
N PRO A 55 -7.16 -12.28 0.29
CA PRO A 55 -8.36 -11.57 0.77
C PRO A 55 -9.49 -12.50 1.23
N LYS A 56 -9.59 -13.69 0.61
CA LYS A 56 -10.58 -14.72 0.95
C LYS A 56 -10.32 -15.40 2.30
N ASP A 57 -9.13 -15.24 2.87
CA ASP A 57 -8.74 -15.84 4.16
C ASP A 57 -8.54 -14.79 5.26
N ARG A 58 -8.89 -13.53 4.97
CA ARG A 58 -8.89 -12.45 5.95
C ARG A 58 -10.20 -12.31 6.72
N PHE A 59 -10.14 -12.15 8.03
CA PHE A 59 -11.30 -12.02 8.91
C PHE A 59 -11.10 -10.92 9.96
N ILE A 60 -12.22 -10.40 10.48
CA ILE A 60 -12.25 -9.54 11.66
C ILE A 60 -13.14 -10.20 12.71
N VAL A 61 -12.66 -10.29 13.95
CA VAL A 61 -13.45 -10.87 15.04
C VAL A 61 -14.68 -10.00 15.30
N ARG A 62 -15.87 -10.62 15.33
CA ARG A 62 -17.14 -9.93 15.54
C ARG A 62 -17.38 -9.63 17.01
N GLU A 63 -16.79 -8.53 17.49
CA GLU A 63 -16.84 -8.12 18.89
C GLU A 63 -17.90 -7.01 19.10
N PRO A 64 -18.73 -7.08 20.16
CA PRO A 64 -19.80 -6.09 20.39
C PRO A 64 -19.31 -4.63 20.42
N ALA A 65 -18.09 -4.39 20.92
CA ALA A 65 -17.53 -3.04 21.04
C ALA A 65 -17.17 -2.38 19.70
N THR A 66 -16.93 -3.17 18.65
CA THR A 66 -16.50 -2.67 17.33
C THR A 66 -17.52 -2.96 16.23
N GLU A 67 -18.45 -3.88 16.47
CA GLU A 67 -19.40 -4.40 15.49
C GLU A 67 -20.16 -3.33 14.72
N ALA A 68 -20.67 -2.29 15.41
CA ALA A 68 -21.47 -1.24 14.79
C ALA A 68 -20.67 -0.29 13.86
N LYS A 69 -19.35 -0.22 14.03
CA LYS A 69 -18.46 0.63 13.22
C LYS A 69 -17.85 -0.11 12.03
N ILE A 70 -17.90 -1.44 12.03
CA ILE A 70 -17.32 -2.25 10.96
C ILE A 70 -18.32 -2.35 9.80
N ASP A 71 -17.83 -2.11 8.59
CA ASP A 71 -18.56 -2.33 7.35
C ASP A 71 -18.45 -3.80 6.92
N TRP A 72 -19.29 -4.64 7.52
CA TRP A 72 -19.29 -6.09 7.31
C TRP A 72 -19.67 -6.46 5.88
N GLY A 73 -18.93 -7.38 5.28
CA GLY A 73 -19.18 -7.82 3.90
C GLY A 73 -18.12 -8.78 3.38
N SER A 74 -17.98 -8.86 2.06
CA SER A 74 -16.98 -9.72 1.40
C SER A 74 -15.54 -9.32 1.71
N VAL A 75 -15.30 -8.05 2.04
CA VAL A 75 -13.99 -7.52 2.46
C VAL A 75 -13.74 -7.78 3.94
N ASN A 76 -14.62 -7.28 4.81
CA ASN A 76 -14.55 -7.46 6.25
C ASN A 76 -15.45 -8.61 6.65
N LYS A 77 -14.93 -9.85 6.58
CA LYS A 77 -15.70 -11.04 6.95
C LYS A 77 -15.66 -11.26 8.46
N PRO A 78 -16.80 -11.52 9.11
CA PRO A 78 -16.82 -11.81 10.54
C PRO A 78 -16.18 -13.16 10.84
N LEU A 79 -15.45 -13.22 11.96
CA LEU A 79 -15.11 -14.46 12.64
C LEU A 79 -15.74 -14.42 14.03
N GLU A 80 -16.41 -15.50 14.41
CA GLU A 80 -17.04 -15.59 15.73
C GLU A 80 -15.99 -15.59 16.86
N PRO A 81 -16.20 -14.87 17.97
CA PRO A 81 -15.23 -14.80 19.06
C PRO A 81 -14.78 -16.17 19.59
N ARG A 82 -15.71 -17.14 19.69
CA ARG A 82 -15.38 -18.51 20.12
C ARG A 82 -14.45 -19.24 19.14
N ALA A 83 -14.65 -19.02 17.83
CA ALA A 83 -13.80 -19.61 16.80
C ALA A 83 -12.40 -18.97 16.84
N PHE A 84 -12.33 -17.65 17.04
CA PHE A 84 -11.08 -16.95 17.28
C PHE A 84 -10.35 -17.48 18.51
N ASP A 85 -11.01 -17.64 19.65
CA ASP A 85 -10.35 -18.11 20.87
C ASP A 85 -9.78 -19.53 20.71
N GLN A 86 -10.47 -20.42 19.97
CA GLN A 86 -9.96 -21.75 19.62
C GLN A 86 -8.73 -21.68 18.71
N LEU A 87 -8.82 -20.89 17.63
CA LEU A 87 -7.69 -20.68 16.71
C LEU A 87 -6.49 -20.10 17.45
N TYR A 88 -6.72 -19.06 18.27
CA TYR A 88 -5.70 -18.42 19.10
C TYR A 88 -5.01 -19.44 20.00
N HIS A 89 -5.78 -20.22 20.78
CA HIS A 89 -5.23 -21.26 21.65
C HIS A 89 -4.35 -22.26 20.89
N ASP A 90 -4.81 -22.74 19.74
CA ASP A 90 -4.07 -23.74 18.95
C ASP A 90 -2.79 -23.14 18.32
N VAL A 91 -2.85 -21.89 17.84
CA VAL A 91 -1.68 -21.14 17.35
C VAL A 91 -0.67 -20.90 18.48
N ILE A 92 -1.12 -20.52 19.67
CA ILE A 92 -0.26 -20.27 20.83
C ILE A 92 0.44 -21.56 21.28
N ASN A 93 -0.28 -22.68 21.32
CA ASN A 93 0.29 -23.99 21.63
C ASN A 93 1.32 -24.43 20.59
N TYR A 94 1.08 -24.11 19.32
CA TYR A 94 2.01 -24.40 18.24
C TYR A 94 3.26 -23.53 18.34
N ILE A 95 3.12 -22.20 18.40
CA ILE A 95 4.24 -21.25 18.37
C ILE A 95 5.12 -21.35 19.62
N SER A 96 4.55 -21.74 20.76
CA SER A 96 5.31 -22.02 22.00
C SER A 96 6.37 -23.12 21.83
N LYS A 97 6.23 -23.99 20.81
CA LYS A 97 7.17 -25.10 20.52
C LYS A 97 8.24 -24.73 19.48
N GLN A 98 8.22 -23.49 19.01
CA GLN A 98 9.11 -23.00 17.95
C GLN A 98 10.18 -22.08 18.51
N GLU A 99 11.27 -21.92 17.77
CA GLU A 99 12.17 -20.78 17.99
C GLU A 99 11.47 -19.53 17.47
N LEU A 100 11.53 -18.44 18.23
CA LEU A 100 10.80 -17.22 17.93
C LEU A 100 11.73 -16.04 17.73
N PHE A 101 11.42 -15.21 16.75
CA PHE A 101 12.01 -13.89 16.58
C PHE A 101 10.97 -12.85 16.97
N VAL A 102 11.32 -11.99 17.92
CA VAL A 102 10.45 -10.92 18.39
C VAL A 102 11.07 -9.57 18.06
N GLN A 103 10.29 -8.68 17.45
CA GLN A 103 10.67 -7.29 17.20
C GLN A 103 9.67 -6.36 17.89
N ASP A 104 10.19 -5.52 18.77
CA ASP A 104 9.45 -4.39 19.35
C ASP A 104 9.72 -3.12 18.53
N LEU A 105 8.74 -2.75 17.72
CA LEU A 105 8.84 -1.66 16.73
C LEU A 105 7.75 -0.61 16.99
N LEU A 106 7.71 0.41 16.15
CA LEU A 106 6.73 1.49 16.20
C LEU A 106 6.00 1.62 14.87
N VAL A 107 4.76 2.08 14.91
CA VAL A 107 4.02 2.60 13.75
C VAL A 107 3.53 4.00 14.04
N CYS A 108 3.25 4.75 12.98
CA CYS A 108 2.96 6.18 13.00
C CYS A 108 4.18 7.01 13.44
N ALA A 109 4.77 7.73 12.50
CA ALA A 109 5.99 8.51 12.73
C ALA A 109 5.75 9.73 13.64
N HIS A 110 4.55 10.32 13.61
CA HIS A 110 4.23 11.47 14.45
C HIS A 110 4.10 11.07 15.94
N PRO A 111 4.82 11.73 16.87
CA PRO A 111 4.86 11.34 18.28
C PRO A 111 3.49 11.17 18.97
N ASP A 112 2.54 12.08 18.72
CA ASP A 112 1.20 12.02 19.34
C ASP A 112 0.36 10.81 18.91
N PHE A 113 0.67 10.25 17.74
CA PHE A 113 -0.04 9.13 17.13
C PHE A 113 0.79 7.85 17.08
N GLN A 114 2.03 7.89 17.56
CA GLN A 114 2.93 6.75 17.61
C GLN A 114 2.33 5.61 18.43
N ARG A 115 2.53 4.37 17.99
CA ARG A 115 2.06 3.15 18.69
C ARG A 115 3.14 2.07 18.63
N PRO A 116 3.32 1.31 19.72
CA PRO A 116 4.18 0.14 19.66
C PRO A 116 3.51 -0.97 18.83
N VAL A 117 4.33 -1.72 18.11
CA VAL A 117 3.92 -2.99 17.49
C VAL A 117 4.94 -4.05 17.86
N ARG A 118 4.47 -5.13 18.47
CA ARG A 118 5.27 -6.33 18.74
C ARG A 118 4.99 -7.35 17.67
N VAL A 119 6.00 -7.74 16.91
CA VAL A 119 5.91 -8.83 15.92
C VAL A 119 6.58 -10.07 16.48
N ILE A 120 5.88 -11.20 16.51
CA ILE A 120 6.36 -12.51 16.95
C ILE A 120 6.29 -13.43 15.73
N ALA A 121 7.44 -13.83 15.21
CA ALA A 121 7.55 -14.61 13.98
C ALA A 121 8.40 -15.87 14.17
N GLU A 122 8.06 -16.93 13.44
CA GLU A 122 8.83 -18.18 13.42
C GLU A 122 10.14 -18.06 12.63
N PHE A 123 10.17 -17.20 11.60
CA PHE A 123 11.30 -17.07 10.68
C PHE A 123 12.07 -15.77 10.89
N ALA A 124 13.39 -15.84 10.69
CA ALA A 124 14.28 -14.69 10.84
C ALA A 124 13.99 -13.63 9.77
N TRP A 125 13.68 -14.05 8.55
CA TRP A 125 13.40 -13.11 7.47
C TRP A 125 12.06 -12.37 7.61
N HIS A 126 11.04 -12.98 8.23
CA HIS A 126 9.79 -12.27 8.57
C HIS A 126 10.04 -11.20 9.65
N SER A 127 10.93 -11.49 10.60
CA SER A 127 11.41 -10.50 11.58
C SER A 127 12.19 -9.36 10.91
N LEU A 128 13.05 -9.67 9.93
CA LEU A 128 13.73 -8.65 9.11
C LEU A 128 12.73 -7.81 8.31
N PHE A 129 11.71 -8.43 7.70
CA PHE A 129 10.65 -7.72 7.00
C PHE A 129 9.97 -6.72 7.93
N ALA A 130 9.56 -7.15 9.12
CA ALA A 130 8.93 -6.28 10.11
C ALA A 130 9.85 -5.12 10.50
N ARG A 131 11.13 -5.41 10.76
CA ARG A 131 12.15 -4.40 11.09
C ARG A 131 12.36 -3.38 9.96
N ASN A 132 12.31 -3.82 8.71
CA ASN A 132 12.43 -2.95 7.55
C ASN A 132 11.19 -2.06 7.39
N LEU A 133 9.99 -2.61 7.58
CA LEU A 133 8.74 -1.92 7.25
C LEU A 133 8.18 -1.05 8.37
N PHE A 134 8.34 -1.45 9.63
CA PHE A 134 7.93 -0.64 10.76
C PHE A 134 9.10 0.22 11.25
N ILE A 135 8.81 1.16 12.15
CA ILE A 135 9.79 2.14 12.61
C ILE A 135 10.60 1.51 13.74
N ALA A 136 11.89 1.25 13.49
CA ALA A 136 12.81 0.85 14.54
C ALA A 136 13.01 2.01 15.55
N PRO A 137 12.89 1.77 16.86
CA PRO A 137 13.10 2.80 17.86
C PRO A 137 14.58 3.23 17.90
N LYS A 138 14.85 4.55 17.84
CA LYS A 138 16.22 5.11 17.83
C LYS A 138 16.92 5.10 19.19
N GLU A 139 16.15 4.95 20.29
CA GLU A 139 16.63 4.80 21.66
C GLU A 139 15.65 3.89 22.43
N ASP A 140 15.98 3.54 23.67
CA ASP A 140 15.11 2.85 24.64
C ASP A 140 13.95 3.76 25.09
N ARG A 141 13.25 4.39 24.12
CA ARG A 141 12.07 5.22 24.29
C ARG A 141 10.93 4.35 24.82
N LYS A 142 10.97 4.16 26.12
CA LYS A 142 9.83 3.80 26.93
C LYS A 142 8.75 4.86 26.71
N SER A 143 7.52 4.37 26.56
CA SER A 143 6.25 5.08 26.52
C SER A 143 5.92 5.85 25.23
N SER A 144 5.43 5.12 24.23
CA SER A 144 4.17 5.56 23.63
C SER A 144 3.07 5.48 24.70
N ASN A 145 2.30 6.55 24.87
CA ASN A 145 1.13 6.56 25.77
C ASN A 145 -0.09 5.85 25.17
N LYS A 146 0.02 5.38 23.93
CA LYS A 146 -1.03 4.69 23.18
C LYS A 146 -0.77 3.19 23.24
N SER A 147 -1.82 2.40 23.45
CA SER A 147 -1.68 0.94 23.48
C SER A 147 -1.22 0.42 22.11
N GLY A 148 -0.36 -0.59 22.13
CA GLY A 148 0.23 -1.13 20.92
C GLY A 148 -0.62 -2.19 20.23
N PHE A 149 -0.01 -2.81 19.22
CA PHE A 149 -0.51 -4.00 18.55
C PHE A 149 0.43 -5.17 18.80
N THR A 150 -0.11 -6.38 18.75
CA THR A 150 0.69 -7.61 18.66
C THR A 150 0.36 -8.32 17.37
N VAL A 151 1.38 -8.74 16.63
CA VAL A 151 1.27 -9.60 15.45
C VAL A 151 1.90 -10.93 15.78
N ILE A 152 1.13 -12.00 15.72
CA ILE A 152 1.62 -13.38 15.84
C ILE A 152 1.59 -13.99 14.46
N TYR A 153 2.77 -14.28 13.93
CA TYR A 153 2.96 -14.81 12.59
C TYR A 153 3.52 -16.24 12.68
N ALA A 154 2.64 -17.21 12.40
CA ALA A 154 2.93 -18.62 12.34
C ALA A 154 2.70 -19.18 10.92
N PRO A 155 3.54 -18.85 9.91
CA PRO A 155 3.29 -19.23 8.51
C PRO A 155 3.12 -20.75 8.32
N ARG A 156 3.75 -21.58 9.16
CA ARG A 156 3.68 -23.04 9.06
C ARG A 156 2.47 -23.66 9.75
N PHE A 157 1.72 -22.90 10.54
CA PHE A 157 0.47 -23.38 11.12
C PHE A 157 -0.66 -23.24 10.12
N MET A 158 -1.36 -24.34 9.84
CA MET A 158 -2.59 -24.35 9.05
C MET A 158 -3.81 -24.44 9.97
N ALA A 159 -4.80 -23.59 9.74
CA ALA A 159 -6.09 -23.71 10.39
C ALA A 159 -6.85 -24.96 9.92
N ASP A 160 -7.71 -25.48 10.79
CA ASP A 160 -8.77 -26.42 10.43
C ASP A 160 -10.05 -25.62 10.20
N PRO A 161 -10.56 -25.51 8.94
CA PRO A 161 -11.74 -24.74 8.63
C PRO A 161 -12.98 -25.07 9.48
N GLN A 162 -13.19 -26.36 9.79
CA GLN A 162 -14.37 -26.79 10.54
C GLN A 162 -14.26 -26.39 12.01
N ARG A 163 -13.06 -26.50 12.59
CA ARG A 163 -12.80 -26.18 13.99
C ARG A 163 -12.66 -24.67 14.22
N HIS A 164 -11.91 -24.00 13.37
CA HIS A 164 -11.49 -22.60 13.54
C HIS A 164 -12.41 -21.61 12.83
N GLY A 165 -13.41 -22.08 12.06
CA GLY A 165 -14.35 -21.21 11.35
C GLY A 165 -13.71 -20.41 10.21
N THR A 166 -12.56 -20.86 9.71
CA THR A 166 -11.87 -20.26 8.55
C THR A 166 -12.38 -20.84 7.24
N GLN A 167 -12.03 -20.23 6.10
CA GLN A 167 -12.41 -20.74 4.79
C GLN A 167 -11.45 -21.83 4.29
N THR A 168 -10.15 -21.62 4.50
CA THR A 168 -9.09 -22.56 4.16
C THR A 168 -8.15 -22.74 5.37
N GLY A 169 -7.03 -23.44 5.17
CA GLY A 169 -5.96 -23.51 6.17
C GLY A 169 -5.22 -22.18 6.36
N VAL A 170 -5.31 -21.26 5.41
CA VAL A 170 -4.78 -19.90 5.55
C VAL A 170 -5.73 -19.06 6.40
N PHE A 171 -5.17 -18.19 7.24
CA PHE A 171 -5.95 -17.24 8.01
C PHE A 171 -5.16 -15.95 8.26
N ILE A 172 -5.86 -14.83 8.15
CA ILE A 172 -5.39 -13.49 8.48
C ILE A 172 -6.46 -12.83 9.35
N VAL A 173 -6.34 -12.95 10.67
CA VAL A 173 -7.42 -12.57 11.60
C VAL A 173 -7.03 -11.33 12.40
N LEU A 174 -7.89 -10.31 12.34
CA LEU A 174 -7.77 -9.09 13.13
C LEU A 174 -8.74 -9.13 14.30
N ASN A 175 -8.22 -9.08 15.52
CA ASN A 175 -9.01 -8.80 16.72
C ASN A 175 -8.73 -7.36 17.15
N ILE A 176 -9.67 -6.47 16.88
CA ILE A 176 -9.50 -5.02 17.08
C ILE A 176 -9.51 -4.69 18.57
N GLN A 177 -10.41 -5.29 19.36
CA GLN A 177 -10.52 -4.99 20.79
C GLN A 177 -9.26 -5.42 21.55
N LYS A 178 -8.72 -6.61 21.27
CA LYS A 178 -7.46 -7.13 21.83
C LYS A 178 -6.21 -6.53 21.19
N ARG A 179 -6.34 -5.72 20.13
CA ARG A 179 -5.22 -5.16 19.32
C ARG A 179 -4.24 -6.23 18.85
N LEU A 180 -4.80 -7.33 18.36
CA LEU A 180 -4.06 -8.54 18.04
C LEU A 180 -4.32 -8.96 16.60
N VAL A 181 -3.27 -9.40 15.92
CA VAL A 181 -3.30 -9.96 14.57
C VAL A 181 -2.74 -11.37 14.62
N LEU A 182 -3.46 -12.33 14.04
CA LEU A 182 -3.00 -13.71 13.83
C LEU A 182 -2.85 -13.97 12.34
N ILE A 183 -1.68 -14.45 11.91
CA ILE A 183 -1.41 -14.82 10.52
C ILE A 183 -0.82 -16.22 10.49
N GLY A 184 -1.36 -17.10 9.63
CA GLY A 184 -0.79 -18.41 9.38
C GLY A 184 -1.26 -19.03 8.06
N GLY A 185 -0.58 -20.10 7.66
CA GLY A 185 -0.77 -20.80 6.38
C GLY A 185 -0.22 -20.06 5.15
N THR A 186 0.35 -18.87 5.32
CA THR A 186 0.93 -18.07 4.23
C THR A 186 2.26 -17.48 4.64
N GLU A 187 3.27 -17.56 3.77
CA GLU A 187 4.57 -16.91 3.98
C GLU A 187 4.63 -15.49 3.41
N TYR A 188 3.58 -14.99 2.74
CA TYR A 188 3.58 -13.65 2.15
C TYR A 188 3.59 -12.55 3.23
N ALA A 189 4.77 -11.93 3.43
CA ALA A 189 4.99 -10.99 4.52
C ALA A 189 4.15 -9.70 4.43
N GLY A 190 3.69 -9.36 3.22
CA GLY A 190 2.79 -8.23 3.00
C GLY A 190 1.48 -8.27 3.81
N GLU A 191 1.06 -9.44 4.32
CA GLU A 191 -0.09 -9.51 5.24
C GLU A 191 0.17 -8.75 6.55
N MET A 192 1.39 -8.79 7.11
CA MET A 192 1.73 -8.07 8.35
C MET A 192 1.43 -6.59 8.25
N LYS A 193 2.01 -5.91 7.24
CA LYS A 193 1.86 -4.46 7.09
C LYS A 193 0.39 -4.10 6.84
N LYS A 194 -0.31 -4.86 6.00
CA LYS A 194 -1.71 -4.56 5.64
C LYS A 194 -2.70 -4.84 6.76
N CYS A 195 -2.41 -5.76 7.68
CA CYS A 195 -3.18 -5.93 8.91
C CYS A 195 -3.06 -4.71 9.82
N ILE A 196 -1.84 -4.23 10.07
CA ILE A 196 -1.62 -3.05 10.89
C ILE A 196 -2.22 -1.80 10.22
N PHE A 197 -2.05 -1.64 8.91
CA PHE A 197 -2.71 -0.58 8.16
C PHE A 197 -4.22 -0.59 8.35
N SER A 198 -4.84 -1.77 8.32
CA SER A 198 -6.29 -1.91 8.52
C SER A 198 -6.70 -1.57 9.96
N MET A 199 -5.93 -1.97 10.96
CA MET A 199 -6.16 -1.55 12.35
C MET A 199 -6.08 -0.03 12.48
N LEU A 200 -5.12 0.62 11.83
CA LEU A 200 -4.98 2.08 11.82
C LEU A 200 -6.14 2.75 11.06
N ASN A 201 -6.58 2.19 9.93
CA ASN A 201 -7.76 2.64 9.20
C ASN A 201 -9.04 2.57 10.05
N PHE A 202 -9.11 1.66 11.02
CA PHE A 202 -10.21 1.60 11.98
C PHE A 202 -10.03 2.58 13.13
N LEU A 203 -8.85 2.75 13.71
CA LEU A 203 -8.68 3.50 14.96
C LEU A 203 -8.52 5.01 14.75
N LEU A 204 -7.70 5.41 13.78
CA LEU A 204 -7.31 6.80 13.57
C LEU A 204 -8.46 7.78 13.26
N PRO A 205 -9.55 7.36 12.58
CA PRO A 205 -10.70 8.24 12.40
C PRO A 205 -11.33 8.75 13.71
N ASP A 206 -11.32 7.96 14.79
CA ASP A 206 -11.82 8.42 16.11
C ASP A 206 -10.89 9.46 16.74
N GLU A 207 -9.62 9.48 16.33
CA GLU A 207 -8.60 10.45 16.74
C GLU A 207 -8.50 11.64 15.76
N LYS A 208 -9.50 11.78 14.87
CA LYS A 208 -9.57 12.81 13.82
C LYS A 208 -8.39 12.78 12.85
N VAL A 209 -7.64 11.68 12.76
CA VAL A 209 -6.60 11.49 11.75
C VAL A 209 -7.21 10.76 10.57
N PHE A 210 -7.12 11.34 9.37
CA PHE A 210 -7.58 10.71 8.13
C PHE A 210 -6.52 9.72 7.65
N PRO A 211 -6.74 8.40 7.72
CA PRO A 211 -5.79 7.42 7.24
C PRO A 211 -5.92 7.27 5.72
N MET A 212 -4.78 7.15 5.04
CA MET A 212 -4.67 7.26 3.59
C MET A 212 -3.80 6.14 3.04
N HIS A 213 -4.23 5.56 1.91
CA HIS A 213 -3.43 4.67 1.08
C HIS A 213 -2.83 5.47 -0.08
N CYS A 214 -1.72 6.14 0.20
CA CYS A 214 -1.05 7.01 -0.75
C CYS A 214 0.46 7.00 -0.50
N SER A 215 1.24 7.41 -1.49
CA SER A 215 2.60 7.90 -1.23
C SER A 215 2.58 9.40 -0.94
N ALA A 216 3.60 9.90 -0.27
CA ALA A 216 3.73 11.32 0.03
C ALA A 216 5.18 11.80 -0.07
N ASN A 217 5.38 13.01 -0.59
CA ASN A 217 6.68 13.67 -0.61
C ASN A 217 6.56 15.17 -0.30
N ALA A 218 7.67 15.78 0.09
CA ALA A 218 7.78 17.18 0.45
C ALA A 218 8.83 17.90 -0.42
N GLY A 219 8.49 19.09 -0.91
CA GLY A 219 9.41 19.99 -1.58
C GLY A 219 10.34 20.69 -0.59
N LYS A 220 11.31 21.44 -1.12
CA LYS A 220 12.26 22.23 -0.30
C LYS A 220 11.56 23.32 0.53
N SER A 221 10.45 23.84 0.03
CA SER A 221 9.57 24.81 0.70
C SER A 221 8.62 24.18 1.72
N GLY A 222 8.62 22.86 1.88
CA GLY A 222 7.70 22.15 2.77
C GLY A 222 6.32 21.89 2.18
N ASP A 223 6.10 22.23 0.90
CA ASP A 223 4.89 21.87 0.16
C ASP A 223 4.78 20.34 0.04
N VAL A 224 3.67 19.78 0.52
CA VAL A 224 3.44 18.34 0.51
C VAL A 224 2.52 17.94 -0.64
N ALA A 225 2.91 16.88 -1.36
CA ALA A 225 2.10 16.25 -2.38
C ALA A 225 1.74 14.81 -1.97
N LEU A 226 0.48 14.43 -2.19
CA LEU A 226 -0.04 13.08 -1.94
C LEU A 226 -0.39 12.40 -3.25
N PHE A 227 -0.07 11.11 -3.40
CA PHE A 227 -0.37 10.33 -4.59
C PHE A 227 -1.14 9.07 -4.21
N PHE A 228 -2.45 9.10 -4.40
CA PHE A 228 -3.34 7.95 -4.23
C PHE A 228 -3.38 7.13 -5.51
N GLY A 229 -3.54 5.82 -5.38
CA GLY A 229 -3.62 4.95 -6.54
C GLY A 229 -3.47 3.49 -6.16
N LEU A 230 -3.86 2.61 -7.08
CA LEU A 230 -3.69 1.17 -6.87
C LEU A 230 -2.26 0.72 -7.16
N SER A 231 -2.01 -0.56 -6.94
CA SER A 231 -0.72 -1.16 -7.26
C SER A 231 -0.48 -1.07 -8.78
N GLY A 232 0.70 -0.61 -9.20
CA GLY A 232 1.06 -0.47 -10.61
C GLY A 232 0.65 0.85 -11.29
N THR A 233 -0.10 1.73 -10.62
CA THR A 233 -0.47 3.05 -11.19
C THR A 233 0.62 4.12 -11.04
N GLY A 234 1.79 3.77 -10.49
CA GLY A 234 2.96 4.66 -10.43
C GLY A 234 3.13 5.47 -9.13
N LYS A 235 2.45 5.13 -8.03
CA LYS A 235 2.63 5.80 -6.72
C LYS A 235 4.10 5.92 -6.31
N THR A 236 4.78 4.78 -6.15
CA THR A 236 6.19 4.72 -5.72
C THR A 236 7.10 5.44 -6.72
N THR A 237 6.89 5.23 -8.02
CA THR A 237 7.70 5.87 -9.07
C THR A 237 7.57 7.40 -9.06
N LEU A 238 6.34 7.93 -8.95
CA LEU A 238 6.09 9.38 -9.02
C LEU A 238 6.40 10.10 -7.71
N SER A 239 6.32 9.42 -6.56
CA SER A 239 6.71 9.99 -5.26
C SER A 239 8.22 10.00 -5.05
N ALA A 240 8.95 9.03 -5.62
CA ALA A 240 10.41 9.06 -5.73
C ALA A 240 10.85 10.08 -6.81
N ASP A 241 10.82 11.35 -6.43
CA ASP A 241 11.29 12.47 -7.24
C ASP A 241 12.65 12.96 -6.72
N PRO A 242 13.68 13.08 -7.57
CA PRO A 242 15.03 13.48 -7.15
C PRO A 242 15.12 14.91 -6.57
N ASN A 243 14.06 15.71 -6.66
CA ASN A 243 14.00 17.07 -6.13
C ASN A 243 13.14 17.19 -4.86
N ARG A 244 12.53 16.10 -4.40
CA ARG A 244 11.57 16.10 -3.28
C ARG A 244 11.94 15.00 -2.29
N LYS A 245 11.77 15.30 -1.00
CA LYS A 245 12.03 14.32 0.06
C LYS A 245 10.82 13.42 0.22
N LEU A 246 11.01 12.11 0.11
CA LEU A 246 9.97 11.12 0.39
C LEU A 246 9.59 11.15 1.87
N ILE A 247 8.29 11.20 2.16
CA ILE A 247 7.75 11.03 3.51
C ILE A 247 7.45 9.55 3.74
N GLY A 248 6.86 8.88 2.75
CA GLY A 248 6.61 7.43 2.70
C GLY A 248 5.98 7.02 1.38
N ASP A 249 5.98 5.73 1.06
CA ASP A 249 5.58 5.22 -0.25
C ASP A 249 4.14 4.68 -0.33
N ASP A 250 3.44 4.44 0.79
CA ASP A 250 2.18 3.68 0.74
C ASP A 250 1.12 4.05 1.79
N GLU A 251 1.48 4.37 3.04
CA GLU A 251 0.52 4.50 4.16
C GLU A 251 0.77 5.75 5.01
N HIS A 252 -0.20 6.67 5.05
CA HIS A 252 -0.07 7.95 5.78
C HIS A 252 -1.31 8.31 6.59
N GLY A 253 -1.12 9.14 7.61
CA GLY A 253 -2.20 9.81 8.33
C GLY A 253 -2.17 11.30 8.07
N TRP A 254 -3.33 11.92 7.81
CA TRP A 254 -3.51 13.35 7.71
C TRP A 254 -4.24 13.88 8.95
N PHE A 255 -3.48 14.58 9.80
CA PHE A 255 -3.94 15.24 11.02
C PHE A 255 -4.05 16.77 10.81
N ASP A 256 -4.41 17.52 11.84
CA ASP A 256 -4.75 18.95 11.67
C ASP A 256 -3.60 19.82 11.12
N ASN A 257 -2.35 19.46 11.41
CA ASN A 257 -1.19 20.27 11.03
C ASN A 257 -0.29 19.65 9.94
N GLY A 258 -0.68 18.51 9.36
CA GLY A 258 0.13 17.89 8.33
C GLY A 258 -0.13 16.41 8.11
N VAL A 259 0.88 15.72 7.59
CA VAL A 259 0.84 14.28 7.32
C VAL A 259 2.01 13.56 7.97
N PHE A 260 1.84 12.28 8.24
CA PHE A 260 2.92 11.43 8.73
C PHE A 260 2.82 10.03 8.14
N ASN A 261 3.97 9.41 7.94
CA ASN A 261 4.09 8.02 7.50
C ASN A 261 3.67 7.08 8.64
N PHE A 262 2.99 5.99 8.32
CA PHE A 262 2.75 4.91 9.28
C PHE A 262 3.95 3.98 9.42
N GLU A 263 4.78 3.92 8.38
CA GLU A 263 5.85 2.94 8.18
C GLU A 263 7.24 3.54 8.40
N GLY A 264 8.24 2.66 8.57
CA GLY A 264 9.67 2.97 8.65
C GLY A 264 10.46 2.48 7.44
N GLY A 265 9.79 1.93 6.42
CA GLY A 265 10.39 1.43 5.20
C GLY A 265 9.47 1.50 4.00
N CYS A 266 9.92 0.86 2.92
CA CYS A 266 9.17 0.73 1.68
C CYS A 266 9.03 -0.74 1.30
N TYR A 267 7.95 -1.05 0.58
CA TYR A 267 7.71 -2.39 0.02
C TYR A 267 7.36 -2.24 -1.47
N ALA A 268 8.40 -2.00 -2.27
CA ALA A 268 8.29 -1.71 -3.69
C ALA A 268 8.01 -2.98 -4.51
N LYS A 269 7.40 -2.82 -5.70
CA LYS A 269 7.43 -3.88 -6.72
C LYS A 269 8.84 -3.95 -7.30
N ALA A 270 9.38 -5.16 -7.40
CA ALA A 270 10.71 -5.40 -7.94
C ALA A 270 10.69 -5.81 -9.42
N ILE A 271 9.53 -6.25 -9.95
CA ILE A 271 9.43 -6.66 -11.35
C ILE A 271 9.71 -5.47 -12.27
N GLY A 272 10.58 -5.68 -13.25
CA GLY A 272 11.01 -4.68 -14.22
C GLY A 272 11.90 -3.57 -13.66
N LEU A 273 12.40 -3.70 -12.41
CA LEU A 273 13.22 -2.68 -11.76
C LEU A 273 14.54 -2.48 -12.52
N LYS A 274 14.85 -1.21 -12.81
CA LYS A 274 16.01 -0.79 -13.60
C LYS A 274 16.79 0.30 -12.88
N SER A 275 18.11 0.23 -12.99
CA SER A 275 18.98 1.24 -12.38
C SER A 275 18.88 2.60 -13.09
N GLU A 276 18.48 2.60 -14.36
CA GLU A 276 18.43 3.80 -15.20
C GLU A 276 17.15 4.62 -15.00
N THR A 277 16.03 3.97 -14.70
CA THR A 277 14.72 4.62 -14.54
C THR A 277 14.30 4.83 -13.09
N GLU A 278 14.76 3.96 -12.18
CA GLU A 278 14.49 4.04 -10.74
C GLU A 278 15.78 3.83 -9.90
N PRO A 279 16.82 4.67 -10.07
CA PRO A 279 18.13 4.45 -9.45
C PRO A 279 18.10 4.31 -7.93
N GLU A 280 17.30 5.12 -7.24
CA GLU A 280 17.21 5.11 -5.77
C GLU A 280 16.60 3.81 -5.25
N ILE A 281 15.46 3.40 -5.84
CA ILE A 281 14.79 2.13 -5.50
C ILE A 281 15.73 0.96 -5.84
N TYR A 282 16.36 0.97 -7.02
CA TYR A 282 17.30 -0.08 -7.42
C TYR A 282 18.46 -0.22 -6.41
N ARG A 283 19.09 0.90 -6.00
CA ARG A 283 20.17 0.87 -5.00
C ARG A 283 19.69 0.32 -3.65
N ALA A 284 18.55 0.80 -3.15
CA ALA A 284 17.97 0.33 -1.91
C ALA A 284 17.60 -1.17 -1.96
N SER A 285 17.13 -1.65 -3.12
CA SER A 285 16.72 -3.03 -3.32
C SER A 285 17.86 -4.04 -3.38
N VAL A 286 19.03 -3.67 -3.94
CA VAL A 286 20.11 -4.65 -4.17
C VAL A 286 21.14 -4.72 -3.04
N GLY A 287 21.14 -3.74 -2.14
CA GLY A 287 22.10 -3.62 -1.04
C GLY A 287 21.81 -4.49 0.18
N PHE A 288 22.78 -4.57 1.09
CA PHE A 288 22.60 -5.17 2.41
C PHE A 288 21.50 -4.45 3.21
N GLY A 289 20.77 -5.20 4.04
CA GLY A 289 19.60 -4.73 4.78
C GLY A 289 18.28 -4.91 4.02
N SER A 290 18.31 -5.04 2.69
CA SER A 290 17.10 -5.26 1.89
C SER A 290 16.63 -6.73 1.89
N LEU A 291 15.35 -6.94 1.59
CA LEU A 291 14.75 -8.25 1.41
C LEU A 291 14.02 -8.29 0.07
N LEU A 292 14.30 -9.29 -0.75
CA LEU A 292 13.68 -9.53 -2.05
C LEU A 292 12.81 -10.77 -2.01
N GLU A 293 11.50 -10.60 -2.14
CA GLU A 293 10.55 -11.70 -2.20
C GLU A 293 10.35 -12.14 -3.65
N ASN A 294 10.56 -13.43 -3.88
CA ASN A 294 10.25 -14.12 -5.12
C ASN A 294 10.99 -13.61 -6.38
N VAL A 295 12.04 -12.79 -6.20
CA VAL A 295 12.92 -12.38 -7.30
C VAL A 295 13.80 -13.57 -7.68
N VAL A 296 13.93 -13.84 -8.98
CA VAL A 296 14.77 -14.93 -9.47
C VAL A 296 16.24 -14.59 -9.26
N LEU A 297 16.98 -15.55 -8.72
CA LEU A 297 18.39 -15.44 -8.40
C LEU A 297 19.15 -16.52 -9.17
N ASP A 298 20.16 -16.13 -9.96
CA ASP A 298 21.03 -17.09 -10.61
C ASP A 298 21.83 -17.88 -9.56
N PRO A 299 21.77 -19.22 -9.55
CA PRO A 299 22.33 -20.02 -8.47
C PRO A 299 23.86 -19.99 -8.41
N ALA A 300 24.54 -19.76 -9.53
CA ALA A 300 26.01 -19.79 -9.62
C ALA A 300 26.61 -18.40 -9.36
N THR A 301 26.10 -17.38 -10.02
CA THR A 301 26.61 -16.00 -9.99
C THR A 301 25.98 -15.15 -8.90
N ARG A 302 24.81 -15.56 -8.37
CA ARG A 302 23.99 -14.79 -7.44
C ARG A 302 23.49 -13.45 -8.00
N GLU A 303 23.39 -13.34 -9.33
CA GLU A 303 22.78 -12.20 -9.99
C GLU A 303 21.26 -12.23 -9.89
N LEU A 304 20.66 -11.05 -9.74
CA LEU A 304 19.21 -10.87 -9.67
C LEU A 304 18.63 -10.68 -11.06
N ASP A 305 17.55 -11.39 -11.35
CA ASP A 305 16.76 -11.19 -12.56
C ASP A 305 15.41 -10.55 -12.21
N PHE A 306 15.35 -9.22 -12.33
CA PHE A 306 14.14 -8.45 -12.09
C PHE A 306 13.12 -8.55 -13.22
N PHE A 307 13.44 -9.18 -14.36
CA PHE A 307 12.53 -9.30 -15.51
C PHE A 307 11.87 -10.67 -15.59
N ASN A 308 12.32 -11.61 -14.77
CA ASN A 308 11.80 -12.95 -14.73
C ASN A 308 10.65 -13.08 -13.73
N ASP A 309 9.46 -13.35 -14.27
CA ASP A 309 8.21 -13.55 -13.55
C ASP A 309 7.83 -15.02 -13.37
N SER A 310 8.78 -15.96 -13.60
CA SER A 310 8.49 -17.40 -13.57
C SER A 310 7.95 -17.90 -12.22
N ILE A 311 8.21 -17.14 -11.14
CA ILE A 311 7.59 -17.37 -9.82
C ILE A 311 6.31 -16.53 -9.70
N THR A 312 6.39 -15.24 -9.97
CA THR A 312 5.26 -14.29 -9.90
C THR A 312 5.61 -12.96 -10.58
N GLU A 313 4.62 -12.25 -11.12
CA GLU A 313 4.77 -10.83 -11.48
C GLU A 313 4.78 -9.91 -10.24
N ASN A 314 4.39 -10.42 -9.07
CA ASN A 314 4.36 -9.68 -7.83
C ASN A 314 5.66 -9.84 -7.03
N THR A 315 6.82 -9.79 -7.69
CA THR A 315 8.10 -9.75 -6.97
C THR A 315 8.23 -8.44 -6.19
N ARG A 316 8.84 -8.49 -5.00
CA ARG A 316 8.84 -7.35 -4.06
C ARG A 316 10.21 -7.08 -3.48
N SER A 317 10.43 -5.82 -3.10
CA SER A 317 11.61 -5.39 -2.36
C SER A 317 11.20 -4.62 -1.11
N ALA A 318 11.58 -5.14 0.05
CA ALA A 318 11.41 -4.52 1.36
C ALA A 318 12.74 -3.96 1.85
N TYR A 319 12.80 -2.68 2.15
CA TYR A 319 14.02 -2.02 2.65
C TYR A 319 13.64 -0.90 3.63
N PRO A 320 14.50 -0.61 4.63
CA PRO A 320 14.26 0.50 5.54
C PRO A 320 14.33 1.82 4.76
N ILE A 321 13.53 2.81 5.16
CA ILE A 321 13.39 4.08 4.43
C ILE A 321 14.71 4.84 4.38
N GLU A 322 15.57 4.63 5.38
CA GLU A 322 16.93 5.18 5.49
C GLU A 322 17.89 4.68 4.39
N SER A 323 17.48 3.67 3.60
CA SER A 323 18.21 3.23 2.41
C SER A 323 18.08 4.18 1.22
N LEU A 324 17.17 5.16 1.31
CA LEU A 324 16.94 6.19 0.29
C LEU A 324 17.62 7.50 0.71
N ASP A 325 18.25 8.18 -0.24
CA ASP A 325 19.03 9.41 0.04
C ASP A 325 18.14 10.61 0.36
N LEU A 326 16.96 10.70 -0.28
CA LEU A 326 16.06 11.85 -0.20
C LEU A 326 14.79 11.53 0.57
N VAL A 327 14.91 11.44 1.89
CA VAL A 327 13.79 11.18 2.81
C VAL A 327 13.63 12.28 3.84
N THR A 328 12.43 12.43 4.39
CA THR A 328 12.23 13.31 5.54
C THR A 328 12.77 12.62 6.80
N PRO A 329 13.60 13.29 7.64
CA PRO A 329 14.23 12.64 8.79
C PRO A 329 13.25 12.06 9.82
N GLU A 330 12.06 12.64 9.91
CA GLU A 330 11.05 12.31 10.94
C GLU A 330 9.85 11.53 10.37
N GLY A 331 9.76 11.31 9.06
CA GLY A 331 8.57 10.72 8.44
C GLY A 331 7.31 11.59 8.60
N VAL A 332 7.47 12.88 8.87
CA VAL A 332 6.39 13.88 9.01
C VAL A 332 6.56 14.95 7.93
N GLY A 333 5.45 15.45 7.40
CA GLY A 333 5.37 16.56 6.45
C GLY A 333 4.29 17.57 6.85
N GLY A 334 4.35 18.76 6.26
CA GLY A 334 3.36 19.82 6.47
C GLY A 334 1.98 19.51 5.85
N ILE A 335 1.12 20.53 5.82
CA ILE A 335 -0.23 20.44 5.25
C ILE A 335 -0.12 20.20 3.73
N PRO A 336 -0.75 19.14 3.17
CA PRO A 336 -0.81 18.88 1.74
C PRO A 336 -1.35 20.08 0.95
N LYS A 337 -0.72 20.37 -0.18
CA LYS A 337 -1.17 21.40 -1.14
C LYS A 337 -1.60 20.82 -2.48
N THR A 338 -1.14 19.62 -2.80
CA THR A 338 -1.47 18.95 -4.05
C THR A 338 -1.79 17.48 -3.80
N LEU A 339 -2.90 17.01 -4.35
CA LEU A 339 -3.28 15.61 -4.34
C LEU A 339 -3.37 15.09 -5.77
N PHE A 340 -2.87 13.89 -6.01
CA PHE A 340 -3.00 13.16 -7.26
C PHE A 340 -3.79 11.88 -7.03
N PHE A 341 -4.83 11.67 -7.83
CA PHE A 341 -5.50 10.39 -7.99
C PHE A 341 -4.97 9.72 -9.24
N LEU A 342 -4.08 8.75 -9.04
CA LEU A 342 -3.44 7.99 -10.10
C LEU A 342 -4.36 6.87 -10.57
N THR A 343 -4.68 6.88 -11.85
CA THR A 343 -5.44 5.82 -12.50
C THR A 343 -4.66 5.28 -13.70
N TYR A 344 -4.75 3.98 -13.95
CA TYR A 344 -4.32 3.41 -15.22
C TYR A 344 -5.56 3.19 -16.08
N ASP A 345 -5.88 4.13 -16.97
CA ASP A 345 -7.00 3.95 -17.89
C ASP A 345 -6.55 3.20 -19.14
N ALA A 346 -6.96 1.93 -19.26
CA ALA A 346 -6.67 1.09 -20.41
C ALA A 346 -7.67 1.32 -21.57
N PHE A 347 -8.74 2.07 -21.37
CA PHE A 347 -9.71 2.44 -22.40
C PHE A 347 -9.30 3.69 -23.17
N GLY A 348 -8.34 4.48 -22.65
CA GLY A 348 -7.80 5.66 -23.32
C GLY A 348 -8.75 6.85 -23.34
N VAL A 349 -9.67 6.93 -22.38
CA VAL A 349 -10.73 7.92 -22.28
C VAL A 349 -10.31 9.10 -21.40
N LEU A 350 -9.71 8.83 -20.24
CA LEU A 350 -9.38 9.86 -19.28
C LEU A 350 -8.23 10.75 -19.80
N PRO A 351 -8.31 12.08 -19.59
CA PRO A 351 -7.25 12.99 -19.98
C PRO A 351 -5.95 12.63 -19.23
N PRO A 352 -4.76 12.95 -19.80
CA PRO A 352 -3.48 12.85 -19.11
C PRO A 352 -3.50 13.41 -17.70
N ILE A 353 -4.11 14.60 -17.53
CA ILE A 353 -4.37 15.21 -16.23
C ILE A 353 -5.66 16.03 -16.29
N ALA A 354 -6.40 16.08 -15.19
CA ALA A 354 -7.51 17.00 -15.01
C ALA A 354 -7.57 17.55 -13.58
N ARG A 355 -7.90 18.83 -13.44
CA ARG A 355 -8.24 19.43 -12.14
C ARG A 355 -9.64 19.00 -11.75
N LEU A 356 -9.80 18.54 -10.51
CA LEU A 356 -11.08 18.14 -9.96
C LEU A 356 -11.68 19.27 -9.12
N THR A 357 -12.99 19.45 -9.22
CA THR A 357 -13.71 20.16 -8.15
C THR A 357 -13.71 19.32 -6.88
N ARG A 358 -14.11 19.92 -5.76
CA ARG A 358 -14.25 19.22 -4.47
C ARG A 358 -15.17 18.00 -4.57
N GLU A 359 -16.31 18.14 -5.24
CA GLU A 359 -17.30 17.06 -5.43
C GLU A 359 -16.75 15.95 -6.32
N GLN A 360 -16.06 16.32 -7.39
CA GLN A 360 -15.35 15.36 -8.24
C GLN A 360 -14.25 14.64 -7.47
N ALA A 361 -13.50 15.32 -6.60
CA ALA A 361 -12.49 14.70 -5.77
C ALA A 361 -13.10 13.62 -4.86
N ILE A 362 -14.19 13.91 -4.15
CA ILE A 362 -14.88 12.91 -3.33
C ILE A 362 -15.42 11.76 -4.21
N PHE A 363 -16.01 12.08 -5.36
CA PHE A 363 -16.52 11.09 -6.31
C PHE A 363 -15.42 10.13 -6.78
N TYR A 364 -14.30 10.64 -7.31
CA TYR A 364 -13.21 9.82 -7.82
C TYR A 364 -12.44 9.09 -6.71
N PHE A 365 -12.41 9.65 -5.50
CA PHE A 365 -11.87 8.97 -4.32
C PHE A 365 -12.72 7.74 -3.94
N LEU A 366 -14.04 7.92 -3.84
CA LEU A 366 -14.96 6.80 -3.56
C LEU A 366 -15.02 5.80 -4.70
N LEU A 367 -14.86 6.24 -5.94
CA LEU A 367 -14.81 5.36 -7.10
C LEU A 367 -13.54 4.50 -7.10
N GLY A 368 -12.38 5.10 -6.86
CA GLY A 368 -11.09 4.41 -6.79
C GLY A 368 -10.76 3.63 -8.06
N TYR A 369 -10.98 4.24 -9.22
CA TYR A 369 -10.92 3.59 -10.53
C TYR A 369 -9.49 3.33 -11.04
N THR A 370 -9.28 2.14 -11.60
CA THR A 370 -8.18 1.79 -12.51
C THR A 370 -8.67 0.76 -13.53
N ALA A 371 -7.88 0.41 -14.53
CA ALA A 371 -8.15 -0.70 -15.42
C ALA A 371 -7.03 -1.74 -15.40
N LYS A 372 -7.41 -3.01 -15.57
CA LYS A 372 -6.50 -4.12 -15.87
C LYS A 372 -6.30 -4.23 -17.37
N VAL A 373 -5.11 -4.62 -17.80
CA VAL A 373 -4.75 -4.78 -19.21
C VAL A 373 -4.83 -6.25 -19.61
N ALA A 374 -5.30 -6.52 -20.82
CA ALA A 374 -5.30 -7.88 -21.38
C ALA A 374 -3.87 -8.44 -21.43
N GLY A 375 -3.67 -9.68 -20.95
CA GLY A 375 -2.38 -10.36 -20.94
C GLY A 375 -1.50 -10.17 -19.69
N THR A 376 -1.84 -9.25 -18.77
CA THR A 376 -1.14 -9.12 -17.47
C THR A 376 -1.83 -9.92 -16.34
N GLU A 377 -2.98 -10.53 -16.61
CA GLU A 377 -3.64 -11.45 -15.68
C GLU A 377 -4.16 -12.67 -16.45
N ARG A 378 -4.01 -13.85 -15.85
CA ARG A 378 -4.39 -15.13 -16.47
C ARG A 378 -5.90 -15.14 -16.78
N GLY A 379 -6.23 -15.19 -18.08
CA GLY A 379 -7.62 -15.25 -18.56
C GLY A 379 -8.21 -13.92 -19.05
N LEU A 380 -7.50 -12.80 -18.92
CA LEU A 380 -8.00 -11.49 -19.37
C LEU A 380 -7.71 -11.25 -20.86
N THR A 381 -8.75 -11.19 -21.70
CA THR A 381 -8.63 -10.98 -23.16
C THR A 381 -8.96 -9.54 -23.61
N LYS A 382 -9.61 -8.74 -22.76
CA LYS A 382 -9.96 -7.34 -23.00
C LYS A 382 -9.71 -6.50 -21.74
N PRO A 383 -9.47 -5.19 -21.85
CA PRO A 383 -9.37 -4.32 -20.69
C PRO A 383 -10.61 -4.40 -19.79
N GLU A 384 -10.40 -4.45 -18.49
CA GLU A 384 -11.48 -4.53 -17.49
C GLU A 384 -11.34 -3.39 -16.47
N ALA A 385 -12.43 -2.64 -16.28
CA ALA A 385 -12.48 -1.61 -15.25
C ALA A 385 -12.48 -2.26 -13.86
N THR A 386 -11.63 -1.77 -12.98
CA THR A 386 -11.51 -2.22 -11.60
C THR A 386 -11.72 -1.03 -10.67
N TYR A 387 -12.53 -1.23 -9.65
CA TYR A 387 -12.86 -0.21 -8.67
C TYR A 387 -12.38 -0.66 -7.30
N SER A 388 -11.67 0.22 -6.61
CA SER A 388 -11.23 -0.03 -5.24
C SER A 388 -11.40 1.24 -4.44
N THR A 389 -12.57 1.34 -3.82
CA THR A 389 -13.02 2.46 -2.99
C THR A 389 -11.90 3.05 -2.14
N CYS A 390 -11.80 4.38 -2.12
CA CYS A 390 -10.74 5.14 -1.43
C CYS A 390 -9.31 4.76 -1.85
N PHE A 391 -9.16 4.16 -3.04
CA PHE A 391 -7.94 3.52 -3.53
C PHE A 391 -7.38 2.42 -2.62
N GLY A 392 -8.19 1.86 -1.71
CA GLY A 392 -7.70 0.98 -0.64
C GLY A 392 -8.72 0.03 -0.05
N SER A 393 -9.82 -0.25 -0.76
CA SER A 393 -11.00 -0.99 -0.26
C SER A 393 -10.67 -2.23 0.60
N PRO A 394 -9.71 -3.11 0.22
CA PRO A 394 -9.38 -4.29 1.05
C PRO A 394 -8.86 -3.98 2.46
N PHE A 395 -8.53 -2.73 2.76
CA PHE A 395 -7.91 -2.31 4.02
C PHE A 395 -8.80 -1.36 4.83
N LEU A 396 -10.06 -1.17 4.44
CA LEU A 396 -11.00 -0.26 5.08
C LEU A 396 -12.00 -1.05 5.95
N PRO A 397 -11.87 -1.03 7.29
CA PRO A 397 -12.82 -1.73 8.13
C PRO A 397 -14.10 -0.93 8.34
N ARG A 398 -14.10 0.40 8.17
CA ARG A 398 -15.28 1.25 8.30
C ARG A 398 -15.94 1.53 6.95
N ARG A 399 -17.13 2.14 6.98
CA ARG A 399 -17.85 2.55 5.77
C ARG A 399 -17.06 3.57 4.97
N ALA A 400 -17.01 3.39 3.65
CA ALA A 400 -16.31 4.28 2.73
C ALA A 400 -16.70 5.77 2.87
N SER A 401 -17.97 6.04 3.15
CA SER A 401 -18.51 7.40 3.33
C SER A 401 -17.86 8.17 4.49
N GLU A 402 -17.37 7.48 5.52
CA GLU A 402 -16.62 8.13 6.60
C GLU A 402 -15.29 8.68 6.08
N TYR A 403 -14.52 7.88 5.34
CA TYR A 403 -13.26 8.33 4.74
C TYR A 403 -13.49 9.42 3.69
N GLY A 404 -14.54 9.32 2.88
CA GLY A 404 -14.92 10.37 1.92
C GLY A 404 -15.26 11.70 2.59
N ARG A 405 -15.98 11.67 3.72
CA ARG A 405 -16.26 12.85 4.55
C ARG A 405 -14.97 13.44 5.14
N MET A 406 -14.06 12.60 5.62
CA MET A 406 -12.77 13.05 6.16
C MET A 406 -11.92 13.73 5.08
N LEU A 407 -11.83 13.14 3.88
CA LEU A 407 -11.17 13.78 2.74
C LEU A 407 -11.76 15.16 2.47
N GLY A 408 -13.10 15.26 2.36
CA GLY A 408 -13.77 16.55 2.14
C GLY A 408 -13.41 17.59 3.20
N GLN A 409 -13.43 17.23 4.48
CA GLN A 409 -13.03 18.12 5.58
C GLN A 409 -11.57 18.56 5.46
N ARG A 410 -10.65 17.66 5.08
CA ARG A 410 -9.24 17.99 4.90
C ARG A 410 -9.00 18.91 3.70
N LEU A 411 -9.72 18.72 2.60
CA LEU A 411 -9.67 19.61 1.44
C LEU A 411 -10.17 21.02 1.81
N ASP A 412 -11.28 21.11 2.55
CA ASP A 412 -11.86 22.39 2.98
C ASP A 412 -10.90 23.18 3.90
N GLN A 413 -10.12 22.49 4.72
CA GLN A 413 -9.16 23.11 5.65
C GLN A 413 -7.82 23.51 5.00
N SER A 414 -7.39 22.77 3.98
CA SER A 414 -6.05 22.92 3.39
C SER A 414 -6.02 23.75 2.11
N GLU A 415 -7.18 23.88 1.46
CA GLU A 415 -7.35 24.42 0.11
C GLU A 415 -6.50 23.67 -0.93
N ALA A 416 -6.20 22.40 -0.67
CA ALA A 416 -5.37 21.59 -1.53
C ALA A 416 -6.02 21.36 -2.90
N GLN A 417 -5.22 21.48 -3.96
CA GLN A 417 -5.66 21.19 -5.31
C GLN A 417 -5.64 19.68 -5.58
N VAL A 418 -6.69 19.16 -6.20
CA VAL A 418 -6.82 17.73 -6.50
C VAL A 418 -6.78 17.51 -8.01
N TRP A 419 -5.93 16.59 -8.44
CA TRP A 419 -5.71 16.24 -9.83
C TRP A 419 -6.00 14.77 -10.08
N LEU A 420 -6.79 14.47 -11.12
CA LEU A 420 -6.89 13.11 -11.67
C LEU A 420 -5.78 12.95 -12.71
N LEU A 421 -4.88 11.97 -12.52
CA LEU A 421 -3.74 11.74 -13.39
C LEU A 421 -3.85 10.35 -14.04
N ASN A 422 -3.98 10.33 -15.37
CA ASN A 422 -3.97 9.10 -16.14
C ASN A 422 -2.53 8.66 -16.43
N THR A 423 -2.11 7.57 -15.81
CA THR A 423 -0.81 6.92 -15.99
C THR A 423 -0.86 5.73 -16.96
N GLY A 424 -2.05 5.50 -17.53
CA GLY A 424 -2.37 4.45 -18.48
C GLY A 424 -2.22 4.90 -19.92
N ILE A 425 -3.17 4.49 -20.74
CA ILE A 425 -3.17 4.63 -22.20
C ILE A 425 -3.83 5.95 -22.61
N THR A 426 -3.35 6.56 -23.69
CA THR A 426 -3.96 7.69 -24.39
C THR A 426 -3.98 7.45 -25.91
N GLY A 427 -4.88 8.15 -26.61
CA GLY A 427 -5.00 8.12 -28.08
C GLY A 427 -5.73 6.91 -28.66
N GLY A 428 -6.40 6.12 -27.83
CA GLY A 428 -7.13 4.91 -28.21
C GLY A 428 -7.18 3.90 -27.06
N PRO A 429 -7.97 2.82 -27.18
CA PRO A 429 -7.95 1.75 -26.19
C PRO A 429 -6.61 1.00 -26.23
N ALA A 430 -6.31 0.21 -25.19
CA ALA A 430 -5.14 -0.65 -25.15
C ALA A 430 -5.04 -1.53 -26.42
N GLY A 431 -3.85 -1.58 -27.02
CA GLY A 431 -3.59 -2.20 -28.32
C GLY A 431 -3.61 -1.22 -29.50
N VAL A 432 -4.27 -0.07 -29.37
CA VAL A 432 -4.27 1.03 -30.35
C VAL A 432 -3.56 2.26 -29.80
N GLY A 433 -3.97 2.70 -28.61
CA GLY A 433 -3.34 3.81 -27.91
C GLY A 433 -1.98 3.42 -27.33
N LYS A 434 -1.28 4.42 -26.80
CA LYS A 434 0.04 4.23 -26.16
C LYS A 434 0.01 4.68 -24.71
N ARG A 435 0.79 4.02 -23.88
CA ARG A 435 1.02 4.48 -22.51
C ARG A 435 1.70 5.83 -22.54
N MET A 436 1.28 6.73 -21.66
CA MET A 436 1.98 8.00 -21.47
C MET A 436 3.45 7.80 -21.10
N PRO A 437 4.39 8.50 -21.74
CA PRO A 437 5.80 8.43 -21.35
C PRO A 437 5.99 8.94 -19.93
N LEU A 438 6.75 8.20 -19.10
CA LEU A 438 7.02 8.58 -17.70
C LEU A 438 7.58 9.99 -17.56
N LYS A 439 8.44 10.42 -18.51
CA LYS A 439 8.99 11.77 -18.56
C LYS A 439 7.90 12.85 -18.67
N GLU A 440 6.89 12.61 -19.50
CA GLU A 440 5.77 13.54 -19.66
C GLU A 440 4.84 13.52 -18.44
N THR A 441 4.58 12.34 -17.86
CA THR A 441 3.83 12.23 -16.61
C THR A 441 4.50 12.99 -15.47
N ARG A 442 5.83 12.90 -15.33
CA ARG A 442 6.59 13.69 -14.34
C ARG A 442 6.53 15.19 -14.61
N ALA A 443 6.52 15.63 -15.87
CA ALA A 443 6.34 17.03 -16.22
C ALA A 443 4.97 17.57 -15.78
N LEU A 444 3.89 16.79 -15.98
CA LEU A 444 2.55 17.13 -15.49
C LEU A 444 2.49 17.21 -13.96
N VAL A 445 3.09 16.24 -13.26
CA VAL A 445 3.16 16.24 -11.79
C VAL A 445 3.92 17.48 -11.29
N SER A 446 5.07 17.77 -11.87
CA SER A 446 5.88 18.94 -11.47
C SER A 446 5.12 20.24 -11.67
N ALA A 447 4.47 20.40 -12.83
CA ALA A 447 3.71 21.60 -13.16
C ALA A 447 2.42 21.75 -12.32
N ALA A 448 1.85 20.65 -11.81
CA ALA A 448 0.74 20.70 -10.86
C ALA A 448 1.21 21.08 -9.44
N ILE A 449 2.39 20.61 -9.01
CA ILE A 449 2.95 20.91 -7.69
C ILE A 449 3.48 22.35 -7.61
N ASP A 450 4.13 22.85 -8.66
CA ASP A 450 4.68 24.22 -8.68
C ASP A 450 3.65 25.32 -9.01
N GLY A 451 2.40 24.92 -9.24
CA GLY A 451 1.28 25.82 -9.56
C GLY A 451 1.24 26.32 -11.01
N THR A 452 2.14 25.88 -11.89
CA THR A 452 2.15 26.26 -13.31
C THR A 452 0.84 25.87 -14.00
N LEU A 453 0.33 24.66 -13.75
CA LEU A 453 -0.93 24.19 -14.33
C LEU A 453 -2.14 24.96 -13.80
N GLU A 454 -2.11 25.48 -12.57
CA GLU A 454 -3.21 26.28 -12.02
C GLU A 454 -3.44 27.58 -12.79
N ARG A 455 -2.37 28.12 -13.39
CA ARG A 455 -2.39 29.35 -14.19
C ARG A 455 -2.70 29.11 -15.67
N ALA A 456 -2.83 27.86 -16.09
CA ALA A 456 -3.14 27.50 -17.48
C ALA A 456 -4.62 27.79 -17.81
N SER A 457 -4.93 27.94 -19.10
CA SER A 457 -6.31 27.90 -19.57
C SER A 457 -6.84 26.46 -19.54
N PHE A 458 -8.07 26.29 -19.05
CA PHE A 458 -8.74 25.00 -18.95
C PHE A 458 -9.91 24.89 -19.95
N GLN A 459 -10.12 23.68 -20.44
CA GLN A 459 -11.31 23.30 -21.20
C GLN A 459 -12.09 22.27 -20.40
N LYS A 460 -13.43 22.40 -20.39
CA LYS A 460 -14.29 21.43 -19.75
C LYS A 460 -14.51 20.26 -20.71
N GLU A 461 -14.06 19.07 -20.32
CA GLU A 461 -14.34 17.83 -21.05
C GLU A 461 -15.85 17.54 -20.98
N PRO A 462 -16.53 17.26 -22.11
CA PRO A 462 -17.98 17.28 -22.17
C PRO A 462 -18.69 16.09 -21.50
N ILE A 463 -18.04 14.94 -21.32
CA ILE A 463 -18.69 13.70 -20.88
C ILE A 463 -18.64 13.55 -19.35
N PHE A 464 -17.49 13.82 -18.74
CA PHE A 464 -17.24 13.74 -17.31
C PHE A 464 -17.26 15.13 -16.63
N GLY A 465 -17.20 16.21 -17.42
CA GLY A 465 -17.14 17.57 -16.88
C GLY A 465 -15.80 17.92 -16.24
N LEU A 466 -14.73 17.20 -16.58
CA LEU A 466 -13.38 17.39 -16.04
C LEU A 466 -12.74 18.68 -16.57
N GLN A 467 -11.97 19.38 -15.73
CA GLN A 467 -11.22 20.56 -16.17
C GLN A 467 -9.84 20.14 -16.67
N VAL A 468 -9.65 20.14 -17.99
CA VAL A 468 -8.43 19.70 -18.65
C VAL A 468 -7.59 20.94 -19.03
N PRO A 469 -6.31 21.02 -18.61
CA PRO A 469 -5.45 22.11 -19.04
C PRO A 469 -5.20 22.02 -20.55
N SER A 470 -5.16 23.16 -21.22
CA SER A 470 -4.98 23.27 -22.67
C SER A 470 -3.60 22.80 -23.15
N GLN A 471 -2.56 22.98 -22.34
CA GLN A 471 -1.18 22.58 -22.63
C GLN A 471 -0.34 22.49 -21.34
N CYS A 472 0.78 21.78 -21.41
CA CYS A 472 1.79 21.73 -20.35
C CYS A 472 3.18 21.69 -20.99
N ALA A 473 4.12 22.49 -20.48
CA ALA A 473 5.50 22.48 -20.98
C ALA A 473 6.13 21.09 -20.77
N GLY A 474 6.85 20.59 -21.78
CA GLY A 474 7.49 19.28 -21.73
C GLY A 474 6.56 18.09 -21.99
N VAL A 475 5.30 18.33 -22.37
CA VAL A 475 4.33 17.31 -22.78
C VAL A 475 3.98 17.50 -24.24
N SER A 476 4.30 16.51 -25.07
CA SER A 476 4.04 16.59 -26.52
C SER A 476 2.66 16.06 -26.91
N ALA A 477 2.09 15.17 -26.09
CA ALA A 477 0.77 14.61 -26.31
C ALA A 477 -0.34 15.66 -26.13
N SER A 478 -1.42 15.51 -26.91
CA SER A 478 -2.65 16.27 -26.68
C SER A 478 -3.19 15.96 -25.28
N LEU A 479 -3.44 17.00 -24.48
CA LEU A 479 -4.09 16.87 -23.17
C LEU A 479 -5.60 16.66 -23.30
N ASP A 480 -6.17 17.05 -24.43
CA ASP A 480 -7.54 16.71 -24.82
C ASP A 480 -7.56 15.28 -25.35
N PRO A 481 -8.14 14.32 -24.60
CA PRO A 481 -8.10 12.90 -24.97
C PRO A 481 -8.93 12.64 -26.23
N ARG A 482 -9.98 13.42 -26.50
CA ARG A 482 -10.79 13.29 -27.72
C ARG A 482 -10.00 13.64 -28.97
N LYS A 483 -9.14 14.66 -28.90
CA LYS A 483 -8.23 15.03 -30.00
C LYS A 483 -7.06 14.05 -30.17
N ALA A 484 -6.71 13.31 -29.12
CA ALA A 484 -5.66 12.30 -29.20
C ALA A 484 -6.11 11.06 -30.00
N TRP A 485 -7.42 10.78 -30.08
CA TRP A 485 -7.95 9.67 -30.85
C TRP A 485 -8.00 9.99 -32.35
N ALA A 486 -7.62 9.00 -33.18
CA ALA A 486 -7.73 9.12 -34.63
C ALA A 486 -9.19 9.31 -35.10
N ASN A 487 -10.17 8.71 -34.39
CA ASN A 487 -11.59 8.90 -34.65
C ASN A 487 -12.31 9.42 -33.37
N PRO A 488 -12.64 10.72 -33.32
CA PRO A 488 -13.32 11.31 -32.17
C PRO A 488 -14.67 10.69 -31.83
N LYS A 489 -15.38 10.09 -32.81
CA LYS A 489 -16.66 9.42 -32.54
C LYS A 489 -16.49 8.10 -31.78
N GLU A 490 -15.36 7.41 -31.97
CA GLU A 490 -15.06 6.20 -31.20
C GLU A 490 -14.66 6.54 -29.77
N TYR A 491 -13.95 7.66 -29.58
CA TYR A 491 -13.75 8.23 -28.24
C TYR A 491 -15.11 8.50 -27.57
N ASP A 492 -16.02 9.21 -28.24
CA ASP A 492 -17.31 9.59 -27.65
C ASP A 492 -18.11 8.36 -27.19
N LYS A 493 -18.14 7.28 -27.99
CA LYS A 493 -18.78 6.00 -27.60
C LYS A 493 -18.11 5.36 -26.39
N GLN A 494 -16.78 5.23 -26.41
CA GLN A 494 -16.03 4.57 -25.34
C GLN A 494 -16.13 5.34 -24.02
N ALA A 495 -16.13 6.68 -24.09
CA ALA A 495 -16.25 7.56 -22.95
C ALA A 495 -17.64 7.51 -22.30
N ILE A 496 -18.71 7.41 -23.10
CA ILE A 496 -20.07 7.19 -22.59
C ILE A 496 -20.16 5.85 -21.84
N VAL A 497 -19.62 4.77 -22.41
CA VAL A 497 -19.61 3.45 -21.75
C VAL A 497 -18.87 3.51 -20.41
N LEU A 498 -17.69 4.15 -20.37
CA LEU A 498 -16.93 4.27 -19.12
C LEU A 498 -17.67 5.12 -18.07
N ARG A 499 -18.33 6.22 -18.49
CA ARG A 499 -19.15 7.03 -17.60
C ARG A 499 -20.31 6.24 -16.99
N GLU A 500 -21.02 5.45 -17.80
CA GLU A 500 -22.12 4.60 -17.32
C GLU A 500 -21.63 3.57 -16.30
N GLN A 501 -20.43 3.00 -16.50
CA GLN A 501 -19.81 2.11 -15.52
C GLN A 501 -19.48 2.84 -14.21
N PHE A 502 -18.97 4.08 -14.27
CA PHE A 502 -18.69 4.88 -13.07
C PHE A 502 -19.98 5.20 -12.29
N GLU A 503 -21.04 5.57 -12.99
CA GLU A 503 -22.35 5.84 -12.37
C GLU A 503 -22.95 4.58 -11.75
N ALA A 504 -22.83 3.43 -12.41
CA ALA A 504 -23.29 2.15 -11.87
C ALA A 504 -22.53 1.75 -10.60
N GLU A 505 -21.21 1.97 -10.57
CA GLU A 505 -20.40 1.66 -9.39
C GLU A 505 -20.75 2.57 -8.22
N ILE A 506 -20.85 3.89 -8.43
CA ILE A 506 -21.12 4.85 -7.36
C ILE A 506 -22.52 4.71 -6.76
N LYS A 507 -23.50 4.23 -7.53
CA LYS A 507 -24.85 3.93 -7.00
C LYS A 507 -24.83 2.92 -5.86
N LYS A 508 -23.81 2.06 -5.77
CA LYS A 508 -23.66 1.10 -4.66
C LYS A 508 -23.48 1.79 -3.29
N PHE A 509 -22.99 3.04 -3.26
CA PHE A 509 -22.83 3.80 -2.02
C PHE A 509 -24.06 4.63 -1.62
N HIS A 510 -25.08 4.74 -2.49
CA HIS A 510 -26.29 5.52 -2.22
C HIS A 510 -27.41 4.69 -1.60
N GLY A 511 -27.24 3.37 -1.49
CA GLY A 511 -28.19 2.43 -0.89
C GLY A 511 -27.71 1.76 0.40
N SER A 512 -26.62 2.25 1.00
CA SER A 512 -25.97 1.69 2.20
C SER A 512 -26.15 2.54 3.44
#